data_AF-A0A927MCS0-F1
#
_entry.id   AF-A0A927MCS0-F1
#
_cell.length_a   1.000
_cell.length_b   1.000
_cell.length_c   1.000
_cell.angle_alpha   90.00
_cell.angle_beta   90.00
_cell.angle_gamma   90.00
#
_symmetry.space_group_name_H-M   'P 1'
#
loop_
_entity.id
_entity.type
_entity.pdbx_description
1 polymer ?
#
loop_
_entity_poly.entity_id
_entity_poly.type
_entity_poly.pdbx_seq_one_letter_code
_entity_poly.pdbx_strand_id
1 'polypeptide(L)'
;MAMPDDDTNTLRALQGLGHSMSSVRLKAALAVGTTPNPWFIDTLIARCAIEPEFQVREALTWALTRHPSSMTVPKIIHELRSERAQARSQALHTLSKIGDRRAWPAITRALLGDADDEVARSAWRAAVVLVPDGERSELTAVLATQLGRGGREMQLSLSRALIALGEVITPTLRTAMTDLDPRVRQHAIATERLLRNPDAGFEFAIEEAKKIVALGVTSQESDRQC
;
A
#
# COMPACT_ATOMS: atom_id res chain seq x y z
N MET A 1 7.55 40.11 -11.18
CA MET A 1 6.20 40.58 -11.57
C MET A 1 5.43 39.37 -12.05
N ALA A 2 4.60 38.77 -11.19
CA ALA A 2 3.65 37.74 -11.61
C ALA A 2 2.53 38.40 -12.43
N MET A 3 2.09 37.74 -13.49
CA MET A 3 1.06 38.24 -14.40
C MET A 3 -0.33 38.04 -13.75
N PRO A 4 -1.26 38.99 -13.85
CA PRO A 4 -2.58 38.91 -13.19
C PRO A 4 -3.46 37.71 -13.60
N ASP A 5 -3.17 37.08 -14.74
CA ASP A 5 -3.83 35.85 -15.20
C ASP A 5 -3.41 34.60 -14.41
N ASP A 6 -2.19 34.56 -13.87
CA ASP A 6 -1.67 33.41 -13.11
C ASP A 6 -2.35 33.32 -11.74
N ASP A 7 -2.57 34.47 -11.09
CA ASP A 7 -3.28 34.57 -9.82
C ASP A 7 -4.77 34.16 -9.96
N THR A 8 -5.41 34.57 -11.05
CA THR A 8 -6.82 34.26 -11.31
C THR A 8 -7.02 32.77 -11.60
N ASN A 9 -6.15 32.16 -12.40
CA ASN A 9 -6.19 30.72 -12.67
C ASN A 9 -5.84 29.91 -11.42
N THR A 10 -4.92 30.40 -10.59
CA THR A 10 -4.57 29.80 -9.31
C THR A 10 -5.76 29.77 -8.36
N LEU A 11 -6.46 30.90 -8.20
CA LEU A 11 -7.67 30.99 -7.37
C LEU A 11 -8.78 30.05 -7.86
N ARG A 12 -9.01 29.99 -9.18
CA ARG A 12 -9.99 29.06 -9.77
C ARG A 12 -9.65 27.60 -9.49
N ALA A 13 -8.39 27.20 -9.60
CA ALA A 13 -7.96 25.84 -9.31
C ALA A 13 -8.12 25.49 -7.82
N LEU A 14 -7.78 26.41 -6.91
CA LEU A 14 -8.01 26.23 -5.48
C LEU A 14 -9.49 26.04 -5.14
N GLN A 15 -10.36 26.90 -5.70
CA GLN A 15 -11.81 26.76 -5.54
C GLN A 15 -12.33 25.45 -6.14
N GLY A 16 -11.79 25.05 -7.30
CA GLY A 16 -12.14 23.80 -7.98
C GLY A 16 -11.80 22.56 -7.15
N LEU A 17 -10.65 22.53 -6.48
CA LEU A 17 -10.25 21.43 -5.59
C LEU A 17 -11.17 21.29 -4.37
N GLY A 18 -11.71 22.40 -3.86
CA GLY A 18 -12.66 22.43 -2.74
C GLY A 18 -14.13 22.26 -3.14
N HIS A 19 -14.43 22.09 -4.42
CA HIS A 19 -15.80 22.15 -4.93
C HIS A 19 -16.67 20.96 -4.47
N SER A 20 -17.98 21.17 -4.29
CA SER A 20 -18.93 20.12 -3.84
C SER A 20 -19.09 18.98 -4.85
N MET A 21 -19.15 19.30 -6.14
CA MET A 21 -19.18 18.34 -7.25
C MET A 21 -17.82 17.67 -7.49
N SER A 22 -17.79 16.34 -7.48
CA SER A 22 -16.59 15.53 -7.73
C SER A 22 -15.98 15.73 -9.11
N SER A 23 -16.82 15.93 -10.14
CA SER A 23 -16.37 16.20 -11.50
C SER A 23 -15.57 17.50 -11.62
N VAL A 24 -15.90 18.53 -10.84
CA VAL A 24 -15.15 19.79 -10.78
C VAL A 24 -13.82 19.58 -10.07
N ARG A 25 -13.81 18.85 -8.94
CA ARG A 25 -12.57 18.52 -8.23
C ARG A 25 -11.61 17.68 -9.09
N LEU A 26 -12.14 16.70 -9.82
CA LEU A 26 -11.37 15.89 -10.77
C LEU A 26 -10.70 16.76 -11.81
N LYS A 27 -11.46 17.65 -12.47
CA LYS A 27 -10.92 18.59 -13.47
C LYS A 27 -9.87 19.52 -12.87
N ALA A 28 -10.09 20.01 -11.66
CA ALA A 28 -9.13 20.87 -10.97
C ALA A 28 -7.83 20.14 -10.64
N ALA A 29 -7.90 18.92 -10.09
CA ALA A 29 -6.73 18.08 -9.82
C ALA A 29 -5.95 17.77 -11.10
N LEU A 30 -6.66 17.44 -12.20
CA LEU A 30 -6.05 17.21 -13.50
C LEU A 30 -5.35 18.47 -14.03
N ALA A 31 -6.00 19.64 -13.97
CA ALA A 31 -5.40 20.89 -14.40
C ALA A 31 -4.13 21.23 -13.60
N VAL A 32 -4.18 21.10 -12.27
CA VAL A 32 -3.02 21.32 -11.40
C VAL A 32 -1.87 20.36 -11.71
N GLY A 33 -2.14 19.09 -12.01
CA GLY A 33 -1.09 18.14 -12.39
C GLY A 33 -0.55 18.37 -13.81
N THR A 34 -1.37 18.86 -14.75
CA THR A 34 -0.92 19.22 -16.10
C THR A 34 0.03 20.42 -16.09
N THR A 35 -0.24 21.41 -15.24
CA THR A 35 0.63 22.59 -15.04
C THR A 35 1.00 22.71 -13.56
N PRO A 36 2.00 21.94 -13.09
CA PRO A 36 2.38 21.89 -11.67
C PRO A 36 2.91 23.24 -11.17
N ASN A 37 2.31 23.73 -10.09
CA ASN A 37 2.78 24.88 -9.34
C ASN A 37 2.91 24.47 -7.87
N PRO A 38 4.11 24.56 -7.24
CA PRO A 38 4.34 24.15 -5.86
C PRO A 38 3.38 24.75 -4.82
N TRP A 39 2.71 25.87 -5.11
CA TRP A 39 1.66 26.42 -4.26
C TRP A 39 0.56 25.38 -3.96
N PHE A 40 0.19 24.55 -4.94
CA PHE A 40 -0.91 23.61 -4.76
C PHE A 40 -0.58 22.40 -3.89
N ILE A 41 0.69 22.14 -3.55
CA ILE A 41 1.10 20.92 -2.86
C ILE A 41 0.30 20.73 -1.55
N ASP A 42 0.20 21.77 -0.72
CA ASP A 42 -0.52 21.69 0.55
C ASP A 42 -2.03 21.48 0.35
N THR A 43 -2.62 22.12 -0.66
CA THR A 43 -4.05 21.96 -0.97
C THR A 43 -4.35 20.57 -1.52
N LEU A 44 -3.48 20.01 -2.37
CA LEU A 44 -3.60 18.65 -2.88
C LEU A 44 -3.51 17.63 -1.74
N ILE A 45 -2.54 17.78 -0.84
CA ILE A 45 -2.35 16.91 0.33
C ILE A 45 -3.58 16.99 1.25
N ALA A 46 -4.02 18.20 1.59
CA ALA A 46 -5.21 18.40 2.42
C ALA A 46 -6.46 17.78 1.77
N ARG A 47 -6.58 17.83 0.44
CA ARG A 47 -7.70 17.19 -0.27
C ARG A 47 -7.60 15.67 -0.28
N CYS A 48 -6.41 15.09 -0.46
CA CYS A 48 -6.20 13.63 -0.35
C CYS A 48 -6.72 13.08 0.99
N ALA A 49 -6.52 13.82 2.08
CA ALA A 49 -6.94 13.42 3.42
C ALA A 49 -8.45 13.23 3.60
N ILE A 50 -9.28 13.84 2.72
CA ILE A 50 -10.74 13.88 2.89
C ILE A 50 -11.56 13.55 1.63
N GLU A 51 -10.93 13.32 0.47
CA GLU A 51 -11.63 13.07 -0.79
C GLU A 51 -12.38 11.71 -0.80
N PRO A 52 -13.72 11.69 -0.89
CA PRO A 52 -14.48 10.44 -0.90
C PRO A 52 -14.40 9.70 -2.23
N GLU A 53 -14.20 10.38 -3.36
CA GLU A 53 -14.26 9.76 -4.68
C GLU A 53 -12.91 9.16 -5.09
N PHE A 54 -12.90 7.86 -5.41
CA PHE A 54 -11.69 7.13 -5.78
C PHE A 54 -10.99 7.75 -7.00
N GLN A 55 -11.74 8.11 -8.05
CA GLN A 55 -11.17 8.69 -9.27
C GLN A 55 -10.50 10.05 -8.99
N VAL A 56 -11.05 10.83 -8.06
CA VAL A 56 -10.44 12.11 -7.65
C VAL A 56 -9.20 11.85 -6.80
N ARG A 57 -9.22 10.86 -5.91
CA ARG A 57 -8.04 10.42 -5.14
C ARG A 57 -6.87 10.00 -6.03
N GLU A 58 -7.14 9.28 -7.11
CA GLU A 58 -6.12 8.92 -8.11
C GLU A 58 -5.59 10.16 -8.84
N ALA A 59 -6.46 11.09 -9.24
CA ALA A 59 -6.05 12.32 -9.90
C ALA A 59 -5.23 13.24 -8.99
N LEU A 60 -5.56 13.33 -7.70
CA LEU A 60 -4.78 14.08 -6.70
C LEU A 60 -3.39 13.47 -6.50
N THR A 61 -3.33 12.14 -6.38
CA THR A 61 -2.05 11.41 -6.31
C THR A 61 -1.22 11.67 -7.56
N TRP A 62 -1.81 11.51 -8.75
CA TRP A 62 -1.14 11.82 -10.00
C TRP A 62 -0.64 13.27 -10.02
N ALA A 63 -1.45 14.26 -9.64
CA ALA A 63 -1.02 15.65 -9.59
C ALA A 63 0.18 15.85 -8.64
N LEU A 64 0.19 15.20 -7.47
CA LEU A 64 1.32 15.25 -6.53
C LEU A 64 2.60 14.66 -7.12
N THR A 65 2.54 13.59 -7.93
CA THR A 65 3.74 13.02 -8.59
C THR A 65 4.30 13.93 -9.69
N ARG A 66 3.55 14.94 -10.14
CA ARG A 66 4.02 15.94 -11.11
C ARG A 66 4.86 17.05 -10.48
N HIS A 67 4.89 17.15 -9.16
CA HIS A 67 5.67 18.15 -8.43
C HIS A 67 7.06 17.60 -8.01
N PRO A 68 8.07 18.46 -7.77
CA PRO A 68 9.37 18.01 -7.30
C PRO A 68 9.30 17.22 -6.00
N SER A 69 9.89 16.02 -5.97
CA SER A 69 9.84 15.14 -4.80
C SER A 69 10.48 15.76 -3.55
N SER A 70 11.47 16.62 -3.74
CA SER A 70 12.09 17.40 -2.65
C SER A 70 11.12 18.30 -1.89
N MET A 71 10.01 18.71 -2.52
CA MET A 71 8.99 19.55 -1.91
C MET A 71 7.80 18.73 -1.39
N THR A 72 7.41 17.67 -2.12
CA THR A 72 6.21 16.87 -1.77
C THR A 72 6.48 15.83 -0.70
N VAL A 73 7.60 15.10 -0.78
CA VAL A 73 7.88 13.96 0.11
C VAL A 73 7.90 14.35 1.60
N PRO A 74 8.58 15.44 2.02
CA PRO A 74 8.57 15.83 3.44
C PRO A 74 7.15 16.12 3.98
N LYS A 75 6.29 16.70 3.15
CA LYS A 75 4.90 17.02 3.52
C LYS A 75 4.02 15.76 3.55
N ILE A 76 4.19 14.85 2.59
CA ILE A 76 3.46 13.57 2.58
C ILE A 76 3.87 12.68 3.77
N ILE A 77 5.15 12.69 4.17
CA ILE A 77 5.62 11.98 5.37
C ILE A 77 4.88 12.46 6.63
N HIS A 78 4.53 13.75 6.72
CA HIS A 78 3.78 14.28 7.85
C HIS A 78 2.39 13.62 7.98
N GLU A 79 1.70 13.40 6.86
CA GLU A 79 0.37 12.78 6.83
C GLU A 79 0.35 11.32 7.30
N LEU A 80 1.48 10.62 7.30
CA LEU A 80 1.58 9.26 7.85
C LEU A 80 1.25 9.20 9.35
N ARG A 81 1.28 10.33 10.05
CA ARG A 81 0.93 10.44 11.48
C ARG A 81 -0.50 10.94 11.71
N SER A 82 -1.27 11.16 10.65
CA SER A 82 -2.65 11.65 10.75
C SER A 82 -3.52 10.65 11.51
N GLU A 83 -4.44 11.15 12.34
CA GLU A 83 -5.47 10.32 12.99
C GLU A 83 -6.45 9.74 11.95
N ARG A 84 -6.57 10.37 10.78
CA ARG A 84 -7.43 9.91 9.69
C ARG A 84 -6.77 8.81 8.89
N ALA A 85 -7.36 7.61 8.93
CA ALA A 85 -6.88 6.46 8.16
C ALA A 85 -6.76 6.76 6.65
N GLN A 86 -7.72 7.49 6.07
CA GLN A 86 -7.65 7.89 4.66
C GLN A 86 -6.42 8.76 4.34
N ALA A 87 -6.04 9.67 5.24
CA ALA A 87 -4.85 10.50 5.04
C ALA A 87 -3.58 9.64 5.05
N ARG A 88 -3.47 8.71 6.03
CA ARG A 88 -2.34 7.76 6.10
C ARG A 88 -2.26 6.88 4.86
N SER A 89 -3.37 6.26 4.44
CA SER A 89 -3.38 5.36 3.29
C SER A 89 -3.09 6.08 1.98
N GLN A 90 -3.64 7.28 1.77
CA GLN A 90 -3.34 8.10 0.59
C GLN A 90 -1.91 8.62 0.56
N ALA A 91 -1.34 8.98 1.71
CA ALA A 91 0.06 9.34 1.82
C ALA A 91 0.96 8.17 1.42
N LEU A 92 0.72 6.98 1.97
CA LEU A 92 1.45 5.76 1.61
C LEU A 92 1.30 5.41 0.13
N HIS A 93 0.08 5.48 -0.41
CA HIS A 93 -0.17 5.27 -1.83
C HIS A 93 0.65 6.26 -2.67
N THR A 94 0.63 7.54 -2.34
CA THR A 94 1.39 8.57 -3.07
C THR A 94 2.90 8.35 -2.98
N LEU A 95 3.44 8.02 -1.79
CA LEU A 95 4.85 7.68 -1.63
C LEU A 95 5.26 6.48 -2.49
N SER A 96 4.40 5.46 -2.61
CA SER A 96 4.65 4.32 -3.48
C SER A 96 4.72 4.70 -4.97
N LYS A 97 3.99 5.74 -5.39
CA LYS A 97 4.01 6.26 -6.77
C LYS A 97 5.18 7.19 -7.05
N ILE A 98 5.63 7.95 -6.05
CA ILE A 98 6.82 8.80 -6.17
C ILE A 98 8.09 7.93 -6.18
N GLY A 99 8.16 6.90 -5.34
CA GLY A 99 9.33 6.00 -5.28
C GLY A 99 10.57 6.62 -4.65
N ASP A 100 10.44 7.77 -3.98
CA ASP A 100 11.58 8.45 -3.35
C ASP A 100 11.98 7.76 -2.04
N ARG A 101 13.12 7.07 -2.08
CA ARG A 101 13.65 6.25 -0.99
C ARG A 101 13.94 7.03 0.29
N ARG A 102 13.99 8.37 0.25
CA ARG A 102 14.07 9.22 1.45
C ARG A 102 12.87 9.05 2.39
N ALA A 103 11.75 8.54 1.89
CA ALA A 103 10.57 8.24 2.69
C ALA A 103 10.66 6.93 3.48
N TRP A 104 11.62 6.04 3.17
CA TRP A 104 11.74 4.73 3.81
C TRP A 104 11.77 4.78 5.36
N PRO A 105 12.55 5.67 6.02
CA PRO A 105 12.57 5.73 7.48
C PRO A 105 11.22 6.07 8.13
N ALA A 106 10.26 6.60 7.36
CA ALA A 106 8.92 6.91 7.84
C ALA A 106 7.95 5.72 7.75
N ILE A 107 8.30 4.64 7.04
CA ILE A 107 7.48 3.42 6.93
C ILE A 107 7.71 2.54 8.17
N THR A 108 6.97 2.83 9.23
CA THR A 108 7.14 2.16 10.53
C THR A 108 6.40 0.82 10.62
N ARG A 109 6.80 -0.03 11.59
CA ARG A 109 6.05 -1.25 11.95
C ARG A 109 4.58 -0.97 12.29
N ALA A 110 4.28 0.18 12.89
CA ALA A 110 2.91 0.58 13.21
C ALA A 110 2.06 0.79 11.95
N LEU A 111 2.63 1.31 10.85
CA LEU A 111 1.94 1.43 9.57
C LEU A 111 1.78 0.05 8.89
N LEU A 112 2.80 -0.79 8.96
CA LEU A 112 2.78 -2.15 8.38
C LEU A 112 1.77 -3.08 9.09
N GLY A 113 1.48 -2.81 10.37
CA GLY A 113 0.50 -3.51 11.18
C GLY A 113 -0.71 -2.64 11.55
N ASP A 114 -0.98 -1.54 10.84
CA ASP A 114 -2.06 -0.59 11.19
C ASP A 114 -3.40 -1.33 11.30
N ALA A 115 -4.27 -0.92 12.22
CA ALA A 115 -5.57 -1.54 12.43
C ALA A 115 -6.51 -1.33 11.24
N ASP A 116 -6.33 -0.25 10.48
CA ASP A 116 -7.03 -0.02 9.22
C ASP A 116 -6.40 -0.84 8.08
N ASP A 117 -7.18 -1.71 7.46
CA ASP A 117 -6.70 -2.62 6.42
C ASP A 117 -6.23 -1.89 5.14
N GLU A 118 -6.80 -0.73 4.79
CA GLU A 118 -6.31 0.03 3.63
C GLU A 118 -4.99 0.74 3.94
N VAL A 119 -4.79 1.19 5.19
CA VAL A 119 -3.50 1.73 5.62
C VAL A 119 -2.43 0.64 5.58
N ALA A 120 -2.69 -0.53 6.18
CA ALA A 120 -1.75 -1.65 6.17
C ALA A 120 -1.39 -2.10 4.73
N ARG A 121 -2.40 -2.28 3.85
CA ARG A 121 -2.14 -2.63 2.44
C ARG A 121 -1.34 -1.56 1.70
N SER A 122 -1.65 -0.28 1.93
CA SER A 122 -0.87 0.82 1.34
C SER A 122 0.55 0.84 1.86
N ALA A 123 0.75 0.52 3.15
CA ALA A 123 2.06 0.46 3.77
C ALA A 123 2.90 -0.67 3.17
N TRP A 124 2.33 -1.85 2.96
CA TRP A 124 3.04 -2.96 2.30
C TRP A 124 3.48 -2.60 0.89
N ARG A 125 2.58 -2.00 0.09
CA ARG A 125 2.91 -1.54 -1.28
C ARG A 125 4.02 -0.48 -1.27
N ALA A 126 3.95 0.50 -0.38
CA ALA A 126 4.98 1.52 -0.25
C ALA A 126 6.32 0.93 0.22
N ALA A 127 6.28 0.04 1.20
CA ALA A 127 7.47 -0.55 1.80
C ALA A 127 8.30 -1.31 0.78
N VAL A 128 7.68 -2.17 -0.03
CA VAL A 128 8.41 -3.01 -1.01
C VAL A 128 9.00 -2.19 -2.16
N VAL A 129 8.44 -1.01 -2.44
CA VAL A 129 8.99 -0.05 -3.41
C VAL A 129 10.18 0.71 -2.82
N LEU A 130 10.11 1.09 -1.54
CA LEU A 130 11.05 2.02 -0.92
C LEU A 130 12.19 1.34 -0.14
N VAL A 131 12.06 0.06 0.21
CA VAL A 131 13.02 -0.68 1.05
C VAL A 131 14.41 -0.74 0.42
N PRO A 132 15.49 -0.44 1.16
CA PRO A 132 16.88 -0.66 0.70
C PRO A 132 17.19 -2.13 0.57
N ASP A 133 18.07 -2.48 -0.38
CA ASP A 133 18.42 -3.88 -0.62
C ASP A 133 18.95 -4.57 0.66
N GLY A 134 19.69 -3.85 1.49
CA GLY A 134 20.18 -4.33 2.78
C GLY A 134 19.11 -4.54 3.87
N GLU A 135 17.90 -4.02 3.69
CA GLU A 135 16.81 -4.09 4.68
C GLU A 135 15.65 -5.00 4.24
N ARG A 136 15.74 -5.61 3.04
CA ARG A 136 14.67 -6.48 2.51
C ARG A 136 14.37 -7.66 3.44
N SER A 137 15.38 -8.29 4.03
CA SER A 137 15.20 -9.40 4.97
C SER A 137 14.45 -8.99 6.24
N GLU A 138 14.74 -7.80 6.78
CA GLU A 138 14.02 -7.30 7.95
C GLU A 138 12.57 -6.99 7.59
N LEU A 139 12.33 -6.34 6.45
CA LEU A 139 10.97 -6.09 5.97
C LEU A 139 10.20 -7.39 5.74
N THR A 140 10.83 -8.43 5.16
CA THR A 140 10.24 -9.76 5.02
C THR A 140 9.79 -10.32 6.36
N ALA A 141 10.65 -10.26 7.39
CA ALA A 141 10.31 -10.76 8.72
C ALA A 141 9.10 -10.00 9.30
N VAL A 142 9.04 -8.68 9.13
CA VAL A 142 7.90 -7.87 9.58
C VAL A 142 6.63 -8.21 8.83
N LEU A 143 6.67 -8.29 7.49
CA LEU A 143 5.50 -8.64 6.68
C LEU A 143 4.98 -10.06 6.97
N ALA A 144 5.87 -11.00 7.26
CA ALA A 144 5.49 -12.36 7.62
C ALA A 144 4.62 -12.44 8.90
N THR A 145 4.77 -11.49 9.83
CA THR A 145 3.89 -11.40 11.01
C THR A 145 2.43 -11.10 10.66
N GLN A 146 2.17 -10.65 9.42
CA GLN A 146 0.83 -10.33 8.92
C GLN A 146 0.21 -11.49 8.12
N LEU A 147 0.89 -12.64 7.97
CA LEU A 147 0.32 -13.82 7.34
C LEU A 147 -0.94 -14.27 8.10
N GLY A 148 -1.91 -14.84 7.37
CA GLY A 148 -3.25 -15.13 7.90
C GLY A 148 -4.16 -13.92 8.21
N ARG A 149 -3.68 -12.66 8.12
CA ARG A 149 -4.51 -11.47 8.39
C ARG A 149 -5.60 -11.25 7.34
N GLY A 150 -6.82 -11.02 7.82
CA GLY A 150 -7.96 -10.59 7.00
C GLY A 150 -8.44 -11.63 5.99
N GLY A 151 -9.30 -11.18 5.06
CA GLY A 151 -9.87 -12.02 4.00
C GLY A 151 -8.98 -12.09 2.74
N ARG A 152 -9.55 -12.64 1.66
CA ARG A 152 -8.86 -12.91 0.38
C ARG A 152 -8.07 -11.71 -0.16
N GLU A 153 -8.70 -10.54 -0.26
CA GLU A 153 -8.05 -9.33 -0.82
C GLU A 153 -6.89 -8.83 0.04
N MET A 154 -7.01 -8.97 1.37
CA MET A 154 -5.95 -8.63 2.31
C MET A 154 -4.76 -9.57 2.14
N GLN A 155 -5.03 -10.87 2.08
CA GLN A 155 -4.00 -11.88 1.89
C GLN A 155 -3.31 -11.78 0.52
N LEU A 156 -4.07 -11.54 -0.55
CA LEU A 156 -3.50 -11.31 -1.88
C LEU A 156 -2.59 -10.10 -1.90
N SER A 157 -2.98 -9.01 -1.23
CA SER A 157 -2.17 -7.80 -1.13
C SER A 157 -0.85 -8.05 -0.42
N LEU A 158 -0.86 -8.79 0.71
CA LEU A 158 0.35 -9.17 1.43
C LEU A 158 1.23 -10.11 0.60
N SER A 159 0.63 -11.11 -0.04
CA SER A 159 1.34 -12.07 -0.89
C SER A 159 2.08 -11.37 -2.03
N ARG A 160 1.43 -10.41 -2.71
CA ARG A 160 2.07 -9.58 -3.74
C ARG A 160 3.23 -8.75 -3.20
N ALA A 161 3.08 -8.18 -2.00
CA ALA A 161 4.15 -7.43 -1.36
C ALA A 161 5.35 -8.34 -1.02
N LEU A 162 5.10 -9.50 -0.41
CA LEU A 162 6.15 -10.49 -0.14
C LEU A 162 6.86 -10.92 -1.43
N ILE A 163 6.10 -11.29 -2.47
CA ILE A 163 6.67 -11.69 -3.77
C ILE A 163 7.53 -10.58 -4.39
N ALA A 164 7.13 -9.31 -4.25
CA ALA A 164 7.90 -8.18 -4.76
C ALA A 164 9.30 -8.03 -4.10
N LEU A 165 9.53 -8.62 -2.93
CA LEU A 165 10.85 -8.65 -2.28
C LEU A 165 11.81 -9.66 -2.92
N GLY A 166 11.30 -10.60 -3.72
CA GLY A 166 12.06 -11.64 -4.41
C GLY A 166 12.40 -12.83 -3.51
N GLU A 167 13.42 -13.60 -3.90
CA GLU A 167 13.81 -14.89 -3.27
C GLU A 167 14.14 -14.82 -1.77
N VAL A 168 14.41 -13.63 -1.25
CA VAL A 168 14.68 -13.40 0.19
C VAL A 168 13.52 -13.88 1.09
N ILE A 169 12.31 -14.01 0.55
CA ILE A 169 11.14 -14.47 1.31
C ILE A 169 11.11 -15.98 1.56
N THR A 170 11.85 -16.78 0.77
CA THR A 170 11.71 -18.25 0.74
C THR A 170 11.93 -18.92 2.11
N PRO A 171 12.98 -18.58 2.89
CA PRO A 171 13.17 -19.16 4.23
C PRO A 171 12.01 -18.82 5.17
N THR A 172 11.56 -17.57 5.15
CA THR A 172 10.49 -17.07 6.02
C THR A 172 9.15 -17.73 5.69
N LEU A 173 8.81 -17.88 4.41
CA LEU A 173 7.60 -18.61 4.00
C LEU A 173 7.66 -20.07 4.44
N ARG A 174 8.81 -20.75 4.29
CA ARG A 174 8.96 -22.14 4.72
C ARG A 174 8.68 -22.31 6.21
N THR A 175 9.18 -21.40 7.05
CA THR A 175 8.86 -21.41 8.49
C THR A 175 7.36 -21.19 8.73
N ALA A 176 6.76 -20.21 8.06
CA ALA A 176 5.32 -19.91 8.22
C ALA A 176 4.40 -21.05 7.74
N MET A 177 4.83 -21.87 6.78
CA MET A 177 4.10 -23.07 6.36
C MET A 177 3.98 -24.13 7.46
N THR A 178 4.82 -24.05 8.51
CA THR A 178 4.78 -24.93 9.68
C THR A 178 4.23 -24.25 10.94
N ASP A 179 3.69 -23.04 10.82
CA ASP A 179 3.14 -22.26 11.93
C ASP A 179 2.00 -23.02 12.66
N LEU A 180 1.75 -22.74 13.93
CA LEU A 180 0.65 -23.38 14.67
C LEU A 180 -0.73 -22.89 14.22
N ASP A 181 -0.85 -21.66 13.75
CA ASP A 181 -2.10 -21.11 13.21
C ASP A 181 -2.34 -21.63 11.79
N PRO A 182 -3.44 -22.39 11.56
CA PRO A 182 -3.80 -22.86 10.22
C PRO A 182 -3.93 -21.74 9.19
N ARG A 183 -4.36 -20.54 9.60
CA ARG A 183 -4.52 -19.39 8.70
C ARG A 183 -3.17 -18.89 8.20
N VAL A 184 -2.17 -18.85 9.07
CA VAL A 184 -0.80 -18.49 8.72
C VAL A 184 -0.22 -19.53 7.75
N ARG A 185 -0.34 -20.83 8.07
CA ARG A 185 0.10 -21.91 7.19
C ARG A 185 -0.54 -21.84 5.81
N GLN A 186 -1.86 -21.72 5.75
CA GLN A 186 -2.62 -21.65 4.50
C GLN A 186 -2.18 -20.46 3.65
N HIS A 187 -2.05 -19.28 4.26
CA HIS A 187 -1.60 -18.10 3.54
C HIS A 187 -0.16 -18.28 3.03
N ALA A 188 0.77 -18.76 3.87
CA ALA A 188 2.16 -18.98 3.46
C ALA A 188 2.28 -19.97 2.27
N ILE A 189 1.53 -21.09 2.30
CA ILE A 189 1.48 -22.06 1.19
C ILE A 189 0.92 -21.41 -0.08
N ALA A 190 -0.13 -20.59 0.04
CA ALA A 190 -0.71 -19.91 -1.11
C ALA A 190 0.23 -18.85 -1.71
N THR A 191 0.95 -18.09 -0.87
CA THR A 191 1.97 -17.13 -1.32
C THR A 191 3.10 -17.84 -2.05
N GLU A 192 3.57 -18.97 -1.52
CA GLU A 192 4.64 -19.79 -2.11
C GLU A 192 4.22 -20.36 -3.48
N ARG A 193 2.98 -20.85 -3.58
CA ARG A 193 2.43 -21.30 -4.86
C ARG A 193 2.29 -20.17 -5.87
N LEU A 194 1.83 -18.99 -5.44
CA LEU A 194 1.73 -17.81 -6.31
C LEU A 194 3.11 -17.34 -6.79
N LEU A 195 4.15 -17.45 -5.94
CA LEU A 195 5.53 -17.16 -6.33
C LEU A 195 6.00 -18.10 -7.46
N ARG A 196 5.72 -19.41 -7.34
CA ARG A 196 6.11 -20.41 -8.35
C ARG A 196 5.29 -20.36 -9.63
N ASN A 197 4.01 -20.02 -9.53
CA ASN A 197 3.09 -19.95 -10.67
C ASN A 197 2.23 -18.67 -10.60
N PRO A 198 2.77 -17.54 -11.08
CA PRO A 198 2.07 -16.26 -11.06
C PRO A 198 0.73 -16.24 -11.82
N ASP A 199 0.59 -17.11 -12.83
CA ASP A 199 -0.57 -17.14 -13.73
C ASP A 199 -1.76 -17.93 -13.17
N ALA A 200 -1.55 -18.80 -12.17
CA ALA A 200 -2.59 -19.68 -11.62
C ALA A 200 -3.73 -18.93 -10.90
N GLY A 201 -3.54 -17.65 -10.59
CA GLY A 201 -4.47 -16.86 -9.80
C GLY A 201 -4.43 -17.23 -8.31
N PHE A 202 -4.52 -16.22 -7.45
CA PHE A 202 -4.36 -16.42 -6.00
C PHE A 202 -5.46 -17.25 -5.34
N GLU A 203 -6.68 -17.20 -5.88
CA GLU A 203 -7.81 -17.96 -5.35
C GLU A 203 -7.59 -19.47 -5.44
N PHE A 204 -7.12 -19.92 -6.60
CA PHE A 204 -6.75 -21.32 -6.79
C PHE A 204 -5.64 -21.74 -5.81
N ALA A 205 -4.63 -20.87 -5.63
CA ALA A 205 -3.54 -21.12 -4.69
C ALA A 205 -4.03 -21.27 -3.23
N ILE A 206 -4.98 -20.44 -2.80
CA ILE A 206 -5.59 -20.50 -1.47
C ILE A 206 -6.43 -21.77 -1.27
N GLU A 207 -7.27 -22.13 -2.23
CA GLU A 207 -8.10 -23.33 -2.11
C GLU A 207 -7.26 -24.61 -2.02
N GLU A 208 -6.20 -24.69 -2.80
CA GLU A 208 -5.24 -25.79 -2.72
C GLU A 208 -4.46 -25.79 -1.41
N ALA A 209 -4.05 -24.62 -0.92
CA ALA A 209 -3.40 -24.50 0.38
C ALA A 209 -4.30 -24.99 1.52
N LYS A 210 -5.61 -24.67 1.47
CA LYS A 210 -6.60 -25.18 2.44
C LYS A 210 -6.66 -26.71 2.43
N LYS A 211 -6.71 -27.33 1.25
CA LYS A 211 -6.72 -28.80 1.12
C LYS A 211 -5.47 -29.44 1.71
N ILE A 212 -4.29 -28.90 1.41
CA ILE A 212 -3.02 -29.40 1.97
C ILE A 212 -3.06 -29.35 3.49
N VAL A 213 -3.47 -28.21 4.06
CA VAL A 213 -3.50 -28.05 5.53
C VAL A 213 -4.52 -28.99 6.16
N ALA A 214 -5.67 -29.23 5.54
CA ALA A 214 -6.67 -30.17 6.05
C ALA A 214 -6.17 -31.62 6.08
N LEU A 215 -5.49 -32.07 5.02
CA LEU A 215 -4.93 -33.43 4.91
C LEU A 215 -3.75 -33.67 5.89
N GLY A 216 -3.01 -32.62 6.23
CA GLY A 216 -1.94 -32.68 7.24
C GLY A 216 -2.45 -32.87 8.66
N VAL A 217 -3.62 -32.31 8.99
CA VAL A 217 -4.25 -32.47 10.32
C VAL A 217 -4.78 -33.89 10.51
N THR A 218 -5.44 -34.47 9.49
CA THR A 218 -5.99 -35.82 9.57
C THR A 218 -4.92 -36.90 9.78
N SER A 219 -3.71 -36.67 9.26
CA SER A 219 -2.57 -37.60 9.39
C SER A 219 -1.89 -37.51 10.77
N GLN A 220 -1.89 -36.34 11.42
CA GLN A 220 -1.35 -36.17 12.77
C GLN A 220 -2.31 -36.63 13.88
N GLU A 221 -3.62 -36.61 13.63
CA GLU A 221 -4.62 -37.16 14.54
C GLU A 221 -4.60 -38.69 14.55
N SER A 222 -4.41 -39.35 13.40
CA SER A 222 -4.25 -40.80 13.33
C SER A 222 -3.00 -41.32 14.05
N ASP A 223 -1.90 -40.56 14.00
CA ASP A 223 -0.64 -40.93 14.69
C ASP A 223 -0.66 -40.66 16.20
N ARG A 224 -1.56 -39.80 16.70
CA ARG A 224 -1.73 -39.54 18.15
C ARG A 224 -2.67 -40.53 18.83
N GLN A 225 -3.30 -41.41 18.08
CA GLN A 225 -4.30 -42.36 18.56
C GLN A 225 -3.82 -43.83 18.53
N CYS A 226 -2.52 -44.05 18.28
CA CYS A 226 -1.83 -45.33 18.38
C CYS A 226 -0.84 -45.33 19.56
#